data_AF-R9J7Z6-F1
#
_entry.id   AF-R9J7Z6-F1
#
_cell.length_a   1.000
_cell.length_b   1.000
_cell.length_c   1.000
_cell.angle_alpha   90.00
_cell.angle_beta   90.00
_cell.angle_gamma   90.00
#
_symmetry.space_group_name_H-M   'P 1'
#
loop_
_entity.id
_entity.type
_entity.pdbx_description
1 polymer ?
#
loop_
_entity_poly.entity_id
_entity_poly.type
_entity_poly.pdbx_seq_one_letter_code
_entity_poly.pdbx_strand_id
1 'polypeptide(L)'
;MWVRNKYTGPDGGLYTGPGGGLYTGPGGGAYTGPGGGLYMGLGGGLYTGPDDNPYMSNWPPREYLLEALKKASQTNIIQFLLSHGF
;
A
#
# COMPACT_ATOMS: atom_id res chain seq x y z
N MET A 1 12.74 5.22 4.79
CA MET A 1 12.65 4.22 3.71
C MET A 1 12.96 2.85 4.31
N TRP A 2 11.97 1.98 4.52
CA TRP A 2 12.14 0.72 5.27
C TRP A 2 12.95 -0.33 4.48
N VAL A 3 13.80 -1.09 5.18
CA VAL A 3 14.77 -2.07 4.61
C VAL A 3 14.10 -3.13 3.72
N ARG A 4 12.82 -3.45 3.95
CA ARG A 4 12.03 -4.39 3.13
C ARG A 4 11.91 -3.97 1.67
N ASN A 5 11.90 -2.66 1.37
CA ASN A 5 11.85 -2.14 0.00
C ASN A 5 13.18 -2.27 -0.75
N LYS A 6 14.26 -2.72 -0.09
CA LYS A 6 15.58 -2.90 -0.71
C LYS A 6 15.96 -4.38 -0.95
N TYR A 7 15.05 -5.31 -0.70
CA TYR A 7 15.32 -6.74 -0.87
C TYR A 7 15.28 -7.13 -2.35
N THR A 8 16.36 -7.75 -2.84
CA THR A 8 16.55 -8.19 -4.23
C THR A 8 16.32 -9.70 -4.41
N GLY A 9 15.95 -10.43 -3.37
CA GLY A 9 15.59 -11.85 -3.47
C GLY A 9 14.14 -12.06 -3.91
N PRO A 10 13.70 -13.31 -4.15
CA PRO A 10 12.31 -13.64 -4.47
C PRO A 10 11.32 -12.96 -3.52
N ASP A 11 10.20 -12.46 -4.04
CA ASP A 11 9.19 -11.64 -3.34
C ASP A 11 9.69 -10.26 -2.85
N GLY A 12 10.91 -9.87 -3.20
CA GLY A 12 11.50 -8.57 -2.84
C GLY A 12 10.98 -7.41 -3.68
N GLY A 13 10.89 -6.24 -3.04
CA GLY A 13 10.49 -4.99 -3.69
C GLY A 13 11.43 -4.53 -4.81
N LEU A 14 12.71 -4.97 -4.80
CA LEU A 14 13.68 -4.71 -5.88
C LEU A 14 13.93 -5.93 -6.78
N TYR A 15 13.20 -7.02 -6.60
CA TYR A 15 13.41 -8.22 -7.40
C TYR A 15 12.87 -8.00 -8.83
N THR A 16 13.71 -8.28 -9.81
CA THR A 16 13.40 -8.14 -11.25
C THR A 16 13.05 -9.47 -11.91
N GLY A 17 12.96 -10.57 -11.16
CA GLY A 17 12.51 -11.86 -11.68
C GLY A 17 11.00 -12.07 -11.48
N PRO A 18 10.41 -13.14 -12.04
CA PRO A 18 8.99 -13.44 -11.92
C PRO A 18 8.49 -13.38 -10.46
N GLY A 19 7.39 -12.67 -10.22
CA GLY A 19 6.83 -12.42 -8.88
C GLY A 19 7.48 -11.25 -8.10
N GLY A 20 8.51 -10.61 -8.67
CA GLY A 20 9.20 -9.48 -8.05
C GLY A 20 8.51 -8.13 -8.22
N GLY A 21 8.77 -7.20 -7.28
CA GLY A 21 8.20 -5.86 -7.28
C GLY A 21 8.68 -4.99 -8.46
N LEU A 22 9.88 -5.24 -9.00
CA LEU A 22 10.42 -4.56 -10.19
C LEU A 22 10.29 -5.40 -11.47
N TYR A 23 9.60 -6.53 -11.42
CA TYR A 23 9.42 -7.35 -12.62
C TYR A 23 8.49 -6.65 -13.60
N THR A 24 8.97 -6.46 -14.83
CA THR A 24 8.23 -5.83 -15.94
C THR A 24 7.57 -6.85 -16.86
N GLY A 25 7.59 -8.14 -16.52
CA GLY A 25 6.87 -9.17 -17.27
C GLY A 25 5.46 -9.41 -16.71
N PRO A 26 4.61 -10.19 -17.41
CA PRO A 26 3.26 -10.52 -16.97
C PRO A 26 3.20 -11.00 -15.51
N GLY A 27 2.31 -10.41 -14.71
CA GLY A 27 2.18 -10.69 -13.26
C GLY A 27 3.21 -10.00 -12.37
N GLY A 28 4.09 -9.16 -12.90
CA GLY A 28 5.07 -8.39 -12.14
C GLY A 28 4.55 -7.08 -11.55
N GLY A 29 5.18 -6.64 -10.46
CA GLY A 29 4.82 -5.40 -9.78
C GLY A 29 5.06 -4.14 -10.62
N ALA A 30 6.03 -4.17 -11.53
CA ALA A 30 6.36 -3.08 -12.45
C ALA A 30 5.77 -3.26 -13.86
N TYR A 31 4.90 -4.26 -14.06
CA TYR A 31 4.30 -4.52 -15.36
C TYR A 31 3.16 -3.52 -15.64
N THR A 32 3.20 -2.92 -16.83
CA THR A 32 2.22 -1.93 -17.30
C THR A 32 1.18 -2.52 -18.25
N GLY A 33 1.15 -3.84 -18.45
CA GLY A 33 0.13 -4.52 -19.24
C GLY A 33 -0.97 -5.13 -18.37
N PRO A 34 -2.05 -5.65 -18.97
CA PRO A 34 -3.18 -6.25 -18.24
C PRO A 34 -2.73 -7.26 -17.16
N GLY A 35 -3.23 -7.08 -15.93
CA GLY A 35 -2.86 -7.90 -14.77
C GLY A 35 -1.53 -7.52 -14.10
N GLY A 36 -0.90 -6.41 -14.49
CA GLY A 36 0.31 -5.88 -13.88
C GLY A 36 0.06 -4.90 -12.73
N GLY A 37 1.03 -4.77 -11.82
CA GLY A 37 0.95 -3.87 -10.68
C GLY A 37 0.91 -2.37 -11.05
N LEU A 38 1.53 -1.99 -12.18
CA LEU A 38 1.49 -0.61 -12.70
C LEU A 38 0.46 -0.41 -13.82
N TYR A 39 -0.39 -1.41 -14.08
CA TYR A 39 -1.41 -1.26 -15.11
C TYR A 39 -2.50 -0.30 -14.64
N MET A 40 -2.83 0.67 -15.50
CA MET A 40 -3.86 1.68 -15.25
C MET A 40 -5.22 1.32 -15.87
N GLY A 41 -5.36 0.15 -16.49
CA GLY A 41 -6.65 -0.34 -16.98
C GLY A 41 -7.36 -1.22 -15.95
N LEU A 42 -8.62 -1.57 -16.22
CA LEU A 42 -9.44 -2.45 -15.38
C LEU A 42 -8.65 -3.72 -14.97
N GLY A 43 -8.59 -3.99 -13.66
CA GLY A 43 -7.85 -5.12 -13.08
C GLY A 43 -6.34 -4.88 -12.86
N GLY A 44 -5.86 -3.64 -13.01
CA GLY A 44 -4.49 -3.25 -12.72
C GLY A 44 -4.30 -2.62 -11.33
N GLY A 45 -3.10 -2.75 -10.75
CA GLY A 45 -2.80 -2.26 -9.40
C GLY A 45 -2.78 -0.73 -9.24
N LEU A 46 -2.74 0.01 -10.35
CA LEU A 46 -2.84 1.48 -10.39
C LEU A 46 -4.13 1.96 -11.06
N TYR A 47 -5.14 1.09 -11.19
CA TYR A 47 -6.42 1.50 -11.74
C TYR A 47 -7.11 2.52 -10.82
N THR A 48 -7.32 3.74 -11.31
CA THR A 48 -8.03 4.83 -10.60
C THR A 48 -9.43 5.08 -11.13
N GLY A 49 -9.96 4.19 -11.98
CA GLY A 49 -11.30 4.29 -12.52
C GLY A 49 -12.36 3.65 -11.61
N PRO A 50 -13.64 3.67 -12.02
CA PRO A 50 -14.73 3.04 -11.26
C PRO A 50 -14.47 1.53 -11.15
N ASP A 51 -14.41 1.03 -9.92
CA ASP A 51 -14.31 -0.38 -9.55
C ASP A 51 -15.53 -0.75 -8.71
N ASP A 52 -16.12 -1.93 -8.95
CA ASP A 52 -17.25 -2.45 -8.18
C ASP A 52 -16.82 -2.89 -6.78
N ASN A 53 -15.53 -3.17 -6.56
CA ASN A 53 -14.98 -3.55 -5.25
C ASN A 53 -13.56 -2.96 -5.04
N PRO A 54 -13.43 -1.62 -4.93
CA PRO A 54 -12.15 -0.97 -4.75
C PRO A 54 -11.52 -1.42 -3.43
N TYR A 55 -10.18 -1.47 -3.39
CA TYR A 55 -9.47 -1.66 -2.14
C TYR A 55 -9.89 -0.60 -1.11
N MET A 56 -10.52 -1.04 -0.03
CA MET A 56 -10.86 -0.20 1.11
C MET A 56 -9.82 -0.42 2.19
N SER A 57 -9.07 0.64 2.51
CA SER A 57 -8.18 0.61 3.67
C SER A 57 -9.00 0.30 4.92
N ASN A 58 -8.63 -0.75 5.64
CA ASN A 58 -9.17 -1.01 6.98
C ASN A 58 -8.66 0.00 8.02
N TRP A 59 -7.68 0.82 7.65
CA TRP A 59 -7.20 1.95 8.43
C TRP A 59 -8.05 3.18 8.14
N PRO A 60 -8.75 3.74 9.14
CA PRO A 60 -9.55 4.94 8.94
C PRO A 60 -8.66 6.15 8.66
N PRO A 61 -9.20 7.21 8.02
CA PRO A 61 -8.47 8.48 7.89
C PRO A 61 -8.04 8.99 9.27
N ARG A 62 -6.90 9.67 9.33
CA ARG A 62 -6.25 10.04 10.59
C ARG A 62 -7.19 10.79 11.54
N GLU A 63 -8.06 11.65 11.00
CA GLU A 63 -8.96 12.50 11.76
C GLU A 63 -9.94 11.64 12.56
N TYR A 64 -10.58 10.67 11.88
CA TYR A 64 -11.53 9.76 12.49
C TYR A 64 -10.87 8.83 13.50
N LEU A 65 -9.64 8.40 13.24
CA LEU A 65 -8.87 7.60 14.19
C LEU A 65 -8.59 8.39 15.48
N LEU A 66 -8.11 9.62 15.35
CA LEU A 66 -7.81 10.49 16.50
C LEU A 66 -9.07 10.83 17.30
N GLU A 67 -10.20 11.07 16.63
CA GLU A 67 -11.50 11.25 17.29
C GLU A 67 -11.95 10.00 18.06
N ALA A 68 -11.82 8.81 17.46
CA ALA A 68 -12.18 7.56 18.11
C ALA A 68 -11.29 7.29 19.34
N LEU A 69 -9.97 7.51 19.22
CA LEU A 69 -9.03 7.39 20.33
C LEU A 69 -9.31 8.42 21.43
N LYS A 70 -9.74 9.63 21.06
CA LYS A 70 -10.09 10.68 22.02
C LYS A 70 -11.36 10.30 22.79
N LYS A 71 -12.38 9.76 22.10
CA LYS A 71 -13.59 9.20 22.73
C LYS A 71 -13.28 8.03 23.66
N ALA A 72 -12.28 7.22 23.31
CA ALA A 72 -11.81 6.10 24.11
C ALA A 72 -10.83 6.51 25.24
N SER A 73 -10.56 7.81 25.44
CA SER A 73 -9.60 8.33 26.42
C SER A 73 -8.17 7.78 26.28
N GLN A 74 -7.79 7.36 25.07
CA GLN A 74 -6.48 6.78 24.72
C GLN A 74 -5.44 7.89 24.43
N THR A 75 -5.26 8.82 25.38
CA THR A 75 -4.39 10.00 25.21
C THR A 75 -2.91 9.65 25.06
N ASN A 76 -2.47 8.55 25.67
CA ASN A 76 -1.13 7.98 25.51
C ASN A 76 -0.85 7.56 24.05
N ILE A 77 -1.81 6.89 23.41
CA ILE A 77 -1.69 6.46 22.01
C ILE A 77 -1.72 7.68 21.09
N ILE A 78 -2.60 8.65 21.36
CA ILE A 78 -2.66 9.90 20.58
C ILE A 78 -1.31 10.62 20.63
N GLN A 79 -0.71 10.81 21.82
CA GLN A 79 0.60 11.46 21.91
C GLN A 79 1.71 10.68 21.23
N PHE A 80 1.69 9.34 21.32
CA PHE A 80 2.64 8.49 20.62
C PHE A 80 2.53 8.63 19.09
N LEU A 81 1.30 8.65 18.55
CA LEU A 81 1.07 8.84 17.12
C LEU A 81 1.56 10.21 16.65
N LEU A 82 1.16 11.28 17.35
CA LEU A 82 1.54 12.64 17.00
C LEU A 82 3.07 12.88 17.08
N SER A 83 3.78 12.22 18.02
CA SER A 83 5.23 12.37 18.13
C SER A 83 6.02 11.68 17.02
N HIS A 84 5.41 10.74 16.29
CA HIS A 84 6.04 10.00 15.18
C HIS A 84 5.59 10.49 13.79
N GLY A 85 4.96 11.67 13.72
CA GLY A 85 4.57 12.30 12.45
C GLY A 85 3.31 11.71 11.83
N PHE A 86 2.43 11.13 12.65
CA PHE A 86 1.08 10.76 12.25
C PHE A 86 0.19 11.99 12.00
#